data_AF-A0A7W1LXM9-F1
#
_entry.id   AF-A0A7W1LXM9-F1
#
_cell.length_a   1.000
_cell.length_b   1.000
_cell.length_c   1.000
_cell.angle_alpha   90.00
_cell.angle_beta   90.00
_cell.angle_gamma   90.00
#
_symmetry.space_group_name_H-M   'P 1'
#
loop_
_entity.id
_entity.type
_entity.pdbx_description
1 polymer ?
#
loop_
_entity_poly.entity_id
_entity_poly.type
_entity_poly.pdbx_seq_one_letter_code
_entity_poly.pdbx_strand_id
1 'polypeptide(L)' 'DPETFETRVRGLYVAGHFTHARHIKEAIAVPRRIVPLIAQSLLRTAASGE' A
#
# COMPACT_ATOMS: atom_id res chain seq x y z
N ASP A 1 -6.52 2.53 7.11
CA ASP A 1 -5.86 2.08 8.35
C ASP A 1 -4.44 2.64 8.36
N PRO A 2 -4.03 3.39 9.41
CA PRO A 2 -2.70 4.00 9.50
C PRO A 2 -1.52 3.01 9.47
N GLU A 3 -1.76 1.74 9.78
CA GLU A 3 -0.71 0.72 9.83
C GLU A 3 -0.49 0.05 8.47
N THR A 4 -1.55 -0.12 7.68
CA THR A 4 -1.54 -0.79 6.37
C THR A 4 -1.65 0.17 5.19
N PHE A 5 -2.06 1.42 5.45
CA PHE A 5 -2.43 2.43 4.45
C PHE A 5 -3.56 2.02 3.50
N GLU A 6 -4.25 0.92 3.78
CA GLU A 6 -5.42 0.49 3.01
C GLU A 6 -6.63 1.37 3.37
N THR A 7 -7.42 1.71 2.36
CA THR A 7 -8.67 2.44 2.52
C THR A 7 -9.78 1.49 2.98
N ARG A 8 -11.02 1.99 3.04
CA ARG A 8 -12.19 1.12 3.25
C ARG A 8 -12.55 0.29 2.01
N VAL A 9 -11.97 0.62 0.86
CA VAL A 9 -12.10 -0.16 -0.37
C VAL A 9 -10.92 -1.12 -0.42
N ARG A 10 -11.23 -2.42 -0.43
CA ARG A 10 -10.23 -3.49 -0.46
C ARG A 10 -9.33 -3.35 -1.69
N GLY A 11 -8.02 -3.45 -1.50
CA GLY A 11 -7.02 -3.32 -2.56
C GLY A 11 -6.70 -1.89 -2.99
N LEU A 12 -7.32 -0.87 -2.36
CA LEU A 12 -7.03 0.53 -2.61
C LEU A 12 -6.22 1.12 -1.45
N TYR A 13 -5.04 1.65 -1.74
CA TYR A 13 -4.06 2.13 -0.75
C TYR A 13 -3.73 3.61 -0.94
N VAL A 14 -3.37 4.29 0.15
CA VAL A 14 -2.96 5.69 0.19
C VAL A 14 -1.43 5.79 0.29
N ALA A 15 -0.81 6.66 -0.51
CA ALA A 15 0.63 6.88 -0.50
C ALA A 15 1.00 8.34 -0.79
N GLY A 16 2.27 8.69 -0.59
CA GLY A 16 2.77 10.04 -0.85
C GLY A 16 2.22 11.09 0.12
N HIS A 17 1.98 12.31 -0.35
CA HIS A 17 1.52 13.43 0.50
C HIS A 17 0.17 13.20 1.19
N PHE A 18 -0.64 12.27 0.69
CA PHE A 18 -1.91 11.89 1.29
C PHE A 18 -1.75 11.18 2.65
N THR A 19 -0.54 10.76 3.02
CA THR A 19 -0.23 10.15 4.33
C THR A 19 0.18 11.18 5.39
N HIS A 20 -0.07 12.47 5.13
CA HIS A 20 0.38 13.62 5.92
C HIS A 20 1.90 13.80 6.00
N ALA A 21 2.66 13.04 5.19
CA ALA A 21 4.06 13.27 4.93
C ALA A 21 4.25 14.50 4.02
N ARG A 22 4.69 15.62 4.60
CA ARG A 22 4.89 16.90 3.86
C ARG A 22 6.27 17.02 3.20
N HIS A 23 7.13 16.03 3.40
CA HIS A 23 8.50 15.99 2.90
C HIS A 23 8.67 14.75 2.03
N ILE A 24 9.50 14.87 0.99
CA ILE A 24 9.70 13.82 -0.03
C ILE A 24 10.16 12.50 0.60
N LYS A 25 11.06 12.57 1.59
CA LYS A 25 11.62 11.39 2.27
C LYS A 25 10.53 10.54 2.93
N GLU A 26 9.60 11.18 3.59
CA GLU A 26 8.47 10.55 4.28
C GLU A 26 7.41 10.10 3.28
N ALA A 27 7.20 10.86 2.21
CA ALA A 27 6.26 10.53 1.14
C ALA A 27 6.65 9.23 0.39
N ILE A 28 7.96 8.94 0.26
CA ILE A 28 8.46 7.71 -0.37
C ILE A 28 8.55 6.51 0.58
N ALA A 29 8.50 6.72 1.90
CA ALA A 29 8.61 5.64 2.87
C ALA A 29 7.41 4.68 2.79
N VAL A 30 6.21 5.22 2.61
CA VAL A 30 4.96 4.45 2.53
C VAL A 30 4.91 3.54 1.29
N PRO A 31 5.14 4.03 0.05
CA PRO A 31 5.21 3.17 -1.14
C PRO A 31 6.15 1.96 -0.97
N ARG A 32 7.33 2.18 -0.37
CA ARG A 32 8.34 1.12 -0.16
C ARG A 32 7.85 0.02 0.79
N ARG A 33 6.93 0.35 1.70
CA ARG A 33 6.31 -0.61 2.63
C ARG A 33 5.15 -1.35 1.98
N ILE A 34 4.26 -0.66 1.26
CA ILE A 34 3.00 -1.25 0.79
C ILE A 34 3.14 -2.03 -0.53
N VAL A 35 4.02 -1.61 -1.44
CA VAL A 35 4.17 -2.26 -2.76
C VAL A 35 4.54 -3.75 -2.65
N PRO A 36 5.49 -4.17 -1.79
CA PRO A 36 5.79 -5.59 -1.60
C PRO A 36 4.60 -6.40 -1.06
N LEU A 37 3.76 -5.80 -0.22
CA LEU A 37 2.58 -6.45 0.35
C LEU A 37 1.48 -6.63 -0.70
N ILE A 38 1.28 -5.61 -1.54
CA ILE A 38 0.36 -5.67 -2.69
C ILE A 38 0.80 -6.78 -3.64
N ALA A 39 2.09 -6.83 -3.98
CA ALA A 39 2.63 -7.88 -4.85
C ALA A 39 2.40 -9.28 -4.28
N GLN A 40 2.66 -9.49 -2.98
CA GLN A 40 2.39 -10.77 -2.32
C GLN A 40 0.90 -11.16 -2.35
N SER A 41 0.01 -10.19 -2.15
CA SER A 41 -1.44 -10.43 -2.23
C SER A 41 -1.85 -10.84 -3.62
N LEU A 42 -1.39 -10.14 -4.66
CA LEU A 42 -1.72 -10.43 -6.05
C LEU A 42 -1.19 -11.79 -6.49
N LEU A 43 0.05 -12.13 -6.11
CA LEU A 43 0.63 -13.45 -6.36
C LEU A 43 -0.16 -14.57 -5.69
N ARG A 44 -0.65 -14.34 -4.47
CA ARG A 44 -1.50 -15.30 -3.77
C ARG A 44 -2.85 -15.48 -4.46
N THR A 45 -3.49 -14.40 -4.88
CA THR A 45 -4.76 -14.46 -5.62
C THR A 45 -4.57 -15.24 -6.92
N ALA A 46 -3.53 -14.93 -7.70
CA ALA A 46 -3.23 -15.65 -8.94
C ALA A 46 -2.96 -17.15 -8.70
N ALA A 47 -2.30 -17.52 -7.60
CA ALA A 47 -2.08 -18.91 -7.23
C ALA A 47 -3.36 -19.64 -6.76
N SER A 48 -4.38 -18.89 -6.32
CA SER A 48 -5.65 -19.43 -5.82
C SER A 48 -6.69 -19.66 -6.93
N GLY A 49 -6.40 -19.26 -8.17
CA GLY A 49 -7.27 -19.48 -9.33
C GLY A 49 -8.51 -18.58 -9.39
N GLU A 50 -8.53 -17.48 -8.62
CA GLU A 50 -9.55 -16.42 -8.68
C GLU A 50 -9.22 -15.35 -9.73
#